data_AF-A0A1H7ESK7-F1
#
_entry.id   AF-A0A1H7ESK7-F1
#
_cell.length_a   1.000
_cell.length_b   1.000
_cell.length_c   1.000
_cell.angle_alpha   90.00
_cell.angle_beta   90.00
_cell.angle_gamma   90.00
#
_symmetry.space_group_name_H-M   'P 1'
#
loop_
_entity.id
_entity.type
_entity.pdbx_description
1 polymer ?
#
loop_
_entity_poly.entity_id
_entity_poly.type
_entity_poly.pdbx_seq_one_letter_code
_entity_poly.pdbx_strand_id
1 'polypeptide(L)'
;MNQRATPHKTPSTETLEKALRKNKQATKEVQDAADDLAVVHAVLDSEVPKETLPEDVDRAIERAGELEKALSDSAKRLEEVNRTLESDLDDRGKDG
;
A
#
# COMPACT_ATOMS: atom_id res chain seq x y z
N MET A 1 -31.99 31.63 4.61
CA MET A 1 -31.56 30.39 3.92
C MET A 1 -31.01 29.45 4.99
N ASN A 2 -31.77 28.43 5.40
CA ASN A 2 -31.33 27.51 6.45
C ASN A 2 -30.81 26.24 5.79
N GLN A 3 -29.49 26.06 5.78
CA GLN A 3 -28.86 24.84 5.28
C GLN A 3 -29.13 23.71 6.30
N ARG A 4 -29.92 22.71 5.88
CA ARG A 4 -30.07 21.45 6.61
C ARG A 4 -28.73 20.73 6.54
N ALA A 5 -28.00 20.69 7.66
CA ALA A 5 -26.88 19.77 7.81
C ALA A 5 -27.42 18.34 7.58
N THR A 6 -26.94 17.67 6.54
CA THR A 6 -27.21 16.24 6.37
C THR A 6 -26.53 15.50 7.51
N PRO A 7 -27.19 14.55 8.19
CA PRO A 7 -26.52 13.75 9.20
C PRO A 7 -25.46 12.91 8.47
N HIS A 8 -24.18 13.19 8.73
CA HIS A 8 -23.10 12.33 8.29
C HIS A 8 -23.26 11.01 9.06
N LYS A 9 -23.87 10.01 8.42
CA LYS A 9 -24.11 8.70 9.04
C LYS A 9 -22.73 8.08 9.29
N THR A 10 -22.30 8.05 10.55
CA THR A 10 -21.10 7.32 10.95
C THR A 10 -21.23 5.87 10.48
N PRO A 11 -20.20 5.33 9.80
CA PRO A 11 -20.25 3.95 9.33
C PRO A 11 -20.38 2.99 10.51
N SER A 12 -21.19 1.94 10.35
CA SER A 12 -21.33 0.89 11.36
C SER A 12 -20.03 0.12 11.53
N THR A 13 -19.78 -0.45 12.71
CA THR A 13 -18.62 -1.31 13.03
C THR A 13 -18.41 -2.40 11.97
N GLU A 14 -19.47 -3.13 11.58
CA GLU A 14 -19.39 -4.15 10.52
C GLU A 14 -18.92 -3.60 9.16
N THR A 15 -19.31 -2.37 8.82
CA THR A 15 -18.88 -1.71 7.58
C THR A 15 -17.40 -1.37 7.65
N LEU A 16 -16.93 -0.87 8.80
CA LEU A 16 -15.52 -0.57 9.04
C LEU A 16 -14.66 -1.83 9.05
N GLU A 17 -15.09 -2.91 9.70
CA GLU A 17 -14.40 -4.20 9.68
C GLU A 17 -14.25 -4.76 8.27
N LYS A 18 -15.32 -4.69 7.45
CA LYS A 18 -15.27 -5.11 6.05
C LYS A 18 -14.30 -4.25 5.24
N ALA A 19 -14.29 -2.94 5.46
CA ALA A 19 -13.35 -2.04 4.80
C ALA A 19 -11.90 -2.33 5.22
N LEU A 20 -11.66 -2.57 6.51
CA LEU A 20 -10.36 -2.96 7.05
C LEU A 20 -9.85 -4.27 6.44
N ARG A 21 -10.69 -5.31 6.36
CA ARG A 21 -10.29 -6.58 5.72
C ARG A 21 -9.88 -6.38 4.26
N LYS A 22 -10.63 -5.56 3.52
CA LYS A 22 -10.27 -5.22 2.13
C LYS A 22 -8.97 -4.43 2.04
N ASN A 23 -8.76 -3.47 2.95
CA ASN A 23 -7.55 -2.66 2.97
C ASN A 23 -6.31 -3.53 3.30
N LYS A 24 -6.42 -4.44 4.26
CA LYS A 24 -5.36 -5.44 4.54
C LYS A 24 -5.02 -6.29 3.32
N GLN A 25 -6.02 -6.76 2.59
CA GLN A 25 -5.82 -7.54 1.38
C GLN A 25 -5.08 -6.71 0.31
N ALA A 26 -5.52 -5.48 0.05
CA ALA A 26 -4.85 -4.58 -0.89
C ALA A 26 -3.42 -4.22 -0.44
N THR A 27 -3.20 -4.04 0.87
CA THR A 27 -1.87 -3.79 1.44
C THR A 27 -0.94 -4.94 1.13
N LYS A 28 -1.41 -6.18 1.33
CA LYS A 28 -0.65 -7.38 1.00
C LYS A 28 -0.34 -7.47 -0.49
N GLU A 29 -1.30 -7.20 -1.37
CA GLU A 29 -1.09 -7.22 -2.81
C GLU A 29 -0.04 -6.17 -3.25
N VAL A 30 -0.03 -4.99 -2.65
CA VAL A 30 0.99 -3.97 -2.91
C VAL A 30 2.37 -4.41 -2.40
N GLN A 31 2.44 -5.05 -1.23
CA GLN A 31 3.70 -5.57 -0.70
C GLN A 31 4.24 -6.71 -1.57
N ASP A 32 3.41 -7.68 -1.94
CA ASP A 32 3.80 -8.81 -2.78
C ASP A 32 4.31 -8.29 -4.16
N ALA A 33 3.67 -7.27 -4.74
CA ALA A 33 4.13 -6.63 -5.97
C ALA A 33 5.46 -5.87 -5.82
N ALA A 34 5.71 -5.27 -4.65
CA ALA A 34 6.98 -4.62 -4.35
C ALA A 34 8.10 -5.67 -4.23
N ASP A 35 7.84 -6.78 -3.55
CA ASP A 35 8.79 -7.88 -3.35
C ASP A 35 9.14 -8.55 -4.69
N ASP A 36 8.15 -8.81 -5.54
CA ASP A 36 8.37 -9.37 -6.89
C ASP A 36 9.22 -8.41 -7.74
N LEU A 37 8.94 -7.11 -7.68
CA LEU A 37 9.71 -6.10 -8.41
C LEU A 37 11.14 -5.97 -7.88
N ALA A 38 11.35 -6.13 -6.57
CA ALA A 38 12.68 -6.13 -5.96
C ALA A 38 13.54 -7.27 -6.51
N VAL A 39 12.97 -8.47 -6.65
CA VAL A 39 13.66 -9.63 -7.23
C VAL A 39 14.03 -9.36 -8.69
N VAL A 40 13.09 -8.87 -9.50
CA VAL A 40 13.34 -8.55 -10.91
C VAL A 40 14.40 -7.46 -11.04
N HIS A 41 14.30 -6.38 -10.27
CA HIS A 41 15.26 -5.28 -10.28
C HIS A 41 16.66 -5.75 -9.87
N ALA A 42 16.78 -6.57 -8.82
CA ALA A 42 18.06 -7.10 -8.37
C ALA A 42 18.74 -7.98 -9.44
N VAL A 43 17.98 -8.85 -10.12
CA VAL A 43 18.50 -9.69 -11.21
C VAL A 43 18.96 -8.83 -12.39
N LEU A 44 18.17 -7.80 -12.76
CA LEU A 44 18.53 -6.90 -13.85
C LEU A 44 19.77 -6.05 -13.54
N ASP A 45 19.93 -5.62 -12.28
CA ASP A 45 21.08 -4.81 -11.86
C ASP A 45 22.36 -5.66 -11.70
N SER A 46 22.25 -6.94 -11.32
CA SER A 46 23.41 -7.81 -11.06
C SER A 46 23.89 -8.59 -12.28
N GLU A 47 22.98 -9.12 -13.10
CA GLU A 47 23.32 -10.07 -14.17
C GLU A 47 23.57 -9.40 -15.53
N VAL A 48 23.24 -8.11 -15.67
CA VAL A 48 23.36 -7.40 -16.94
C VAL A 48 24.57 -6.47 -16.95
N PRO A 49 25.57 -6.69 -17.83
CA PRO A 49 26.75 -5.84 -17.89
C PRO A 49 26.39 -4.42 -18.31
N LYS A 50 26.56 -3.46 -17.38
CA LYS A 50 26.19 -2.04 -17.57
C LYS A 50 26.89 -1.38 -18.76
N GLU A 51 28.10 -1.83 -19.09
CA GLU A 51 28.90 -1.33 -20.23
C GLU A 51 28.29 -1.64 -21.60
N THR A 52 27.36 -2.61 -21.65
CA THR A 52 26.71 -3.07 -22.89
C THR A 52 25.23 -2.69 -22.96
N LEU A 53 24.69 -2.11 -21.89
CA LEU A 53 23.29 -1.72 -21.82
C LEU A 53 23.03 -0.46 -22.64
N PRO A 54 21.99 -0.45 -23.48
CA PRO A 54 21.47 0.81 -24.01
C PRO A 54 21.05 1.71 -22.84
N GLU A 55 21.32 3.01 -22.94
CA GLU A 55 20.97 4.01 -21.90
C GLU A 55 19.51 3.93 -21.46
N ASP A 56 18.58 3.71 -22.40
CA ASP A 56 17.15 3.57 -22.09
C ASP A 56 16.84 2.35 -21.22
N VAL A 57 17.62 1.27 -21.33
CA VAL A 57 17.46 0.07 -20.52
C VAL A 57 18.03 0.30 -19.12
N ASP A 58 19.20 0.91 -19.00
CA ASP A 58 19.80 1.26 -17.71
C ASP A 58 18.86 2.18 -16.90
N ARG A 59 18.30 3.21 -17.55
CA ARG A 59 17.27 4.07 -16.93
C ARG A 59 16.02 3.29 -16.55
N ALA A 60 15.57 2.32 -17.34
CA ALA A 60 14.40 1.51 -16.99
C ALA A 60 14.65 0.65 -15.74
N ILE A 61 15.87 0.14 -15.55
CA ILE A 61 16.28 -0.61 -14.36
C ILE A 61 16.24 0.31 -13.14
N GLU A 62 16.86 1.49 -13.21
CA GLU A 62 16.81 2.46 -12.10
C GLU A 62 15.37 2.82 -11.71
N ARG A 63 14.50 3.04 -12.71
CA ARG A 63 13.08 3.35 -12.50
C ARG A 63 12.32 2.19 -11.85
N ALA A 64 12.69 0.93 -12.16
CA ALA A 64 12.11 -0.22 -11.49
C ALA A 64 12.46 -0.22 -9.99
N GLY A 65 13.70 0.10 -9.62
CA GLY A 65 14.10 0.24 -8.22
C GLY A 65 13.42 1.42 -7.49
N GLU A 66 13.18 2.54 -8.18
CA GLU A 66 12.38 3.64 -7.61
C GLU A 66 10.93 3.23 -7.33
N LEU A 67 10.31 2.48 -8.26
CA LEU A 67 8.94 1.99 -8.12
C LEU A 67 8.82 0.96 -7.00
N GLU A 68 9.77 0.03 -6.88
CA GLU A 68 9.86 -0.93 -5.78
C GLU A 68 9.83 -0.22 -4.42
N LYS A 69 10.68 0.80 -4.24
CA LYS A 69 10.72 1.59 -3.01
C LYS A 69 9.39 2.30 -2.74
N ALA A 70 8.80 2.90 -3.76
CA ALA A 70 7.53 3.60 -3.63
C ALA A 70 6.37 2.66 -3.25
N LEU A 71 6.34 1.44 -3.80
CA LEU A 71 5.36 0.42 -3.47
C LEU A 71 5.57 -0.09 -2.03
N SER A 72 6.80 -0.40 -1.65
CA SER A 72 7.16 -0.81 -0.30
C SER A 72 6.74 0.23 0.75
N ASP A 73 7.02 1.51 0.50
CA ASP A 73 6.63 2.59 1.41
C ASP A 73 5.12 2.81 1.44
N SER A 74 4.43 2.59 0.32
CA SER A 74 2.96 2.61 0.28
C SER A 74 2.37 1.49 1.11
N ALA A 75 2.91 0.27 1.03
CA ALA A 75 2.48 -0.87 1.84
C ALA A 75 2.64 -0.59 3.34
N LYS A 76 3.79 -0.06 3.77
CA LYS A 76 4.03 0.32 5.18
C LYS A 76 3.00 1.33 5.69
N ARG A 77 2.70 2.37 4.90
CA ARG A 77 1.70 3.40 5.27
C ARG A 77 0.30 2.81 5.36
N LEU A 78 -0.06 1.88 4.46
CA LEU A 78 -1.34 1.18 4.53
C LEU A 78 -1.41 0.25 5.74
N GLU A 79 -0.31 -0.39 6.13
CA GLU A 79 -0.23 -1.19 7.35
C GLU A 79 -0.41 -0.34 8.62
N GLU A 80 0.18 0.86 8.68
CA GLU A 80 -0.06 1.84 9.75
C GLU A 80 -1.54 2.24 9.85
N VAL A 81 -2.19 2.48 8.72
CA VAL A 81 -3.63 2.79 8.67
C VAL A 81 -4.45 1.60 9.15
N ASN A 82 -4.12 0.38 8.70
CA ASN A 82 -4.81 -0.83 9.14
C ASN A 82 -4.70 -1.01 10.67
N ARG A 83 -3.51 -0.83 11.25
CA ARG A 83 -3.30 -0.89 12.71
C ARG A 83 -4.10 0.17 13.47
N THR A 84 -4.17 1.37 12.94
CA THR A 84 -4.96 2.47 13.54
C THR A 84 -6.46 2.14 13.53
N LEU A 85 -6.95 1.59 12.42
CA LEU A 85 -8.35 1.19 12.26
C LEU A 85 -8.72 -0.01 13.14
N GLU A 86 -7.80 -0.98 13.31
CA GLU A 86 -7.96 -2.08 14.26
C GLU A 86 -8.16 -1.56 15.69
N SER A 87 -7.29 -0.64 16.13
CA SER A 87 -7.40 -0.06 17.47
C SER A 87 -8.73 0.66 17.68
N ASP A 88 -9.18 1.47 16.70
CA ASP A 88 -10.47 2.18 16.78
C ASP A 88 -11.66 1.21 16.82
N LEU A 89 -11.60 0.10 16.09
CA LEU A 89 -12.64 -0.94 16.11
C LEU A 89 -12.66 -1.69 17.45
N ASP A 90 -11.49 -2.03 17.99
CA ASP A 90 -11.37 -2.71 19.29
C ASP A 90 -11.93 -1.84 20.42
N ASP A 91 -11.66 -0.53 20.39
CA ASP A 91 -12.17 0.40 21.41
C ASP A 91 -13.69 0.56 21.32
N ARG A 92 -14.25 0.64 20.11
CA ARG A 92 -15.71 0.62 19.90
C ARG A 92 -16.38 -0.66 20.35
N GLY A 93 -15.68 -1.79 20.29
CA GLY A 93 -16.17 -3.08 20.77
C GLY A 93 -16.16 -3.23 22.30
N LYS A 94 -15.36 -2.42 23.01
CA LYS A 94 -15.29 -2.41 24.49
C LYS A 94 -16.33 -1.47 25.11
N ASP A 95 -16.75 -0.44 24.38
CA ASP A 95 -17.75 0.55 24.82
C ASP A 95 -19.21 0.18 24.47
N GLY A 96 -19.41 -0.96 23.79
CA GLY A 96 -20.71 -1.45 23.28
C GLY A 96 -21.35 -2.57 24.10
#